data_AF-A0A402DL11-F1
#
_entry.id   AF-A0A402DL11-F1
#
_cell.length_a   1.000
_cell.length_b   1.000
_cell.length_c   1.000
_cell.angle_alpha   90.00
_cell.angle_beta   90.00
_cell.angle_gamma   90.00
#
_symmetry.space_group_name_H-M   'P 1'
#
loop_
_entity.id
_entity.type
_entity.pdbx_description
1 polymer ?
#
loop_
_entity_poly.entity_id
_entity_poly.type
_entity_poly.pdbx_seq_one_letter_code
_entity_poly.pdbx_strand_id
1 'polypeptide(L)'
;MNSRKGLPYKYFASKYNCLLQKWDAPNSQVLAKPLICLGDGHDGIWNLFREIGEKQERIEILDWYHLIENLYKVGGSFQRIEEVKCFLWKGEVEAAISCARRMVRAAS
;
A
#
# COMPACT_ATOMS: atom_id res chain seq x y z
N MET A 1 -1.64 29.26 -17.99
CA MET A 1 -2.56 28.94 -16.88
C MET A 1 -2.96 27.47 -17.01
N ASN A 2 -2.51 26.63 -16.08
CA ASN A 2 -2.46 25.18 -16.23
C ASN A 2 -3.45 24.54 -15.24
N SER A 3 -4.61 24.10 -15.72
CA SER A 3 -5.62 23.38 -14.94
C SER A 3 -5.39 21.88 -15.11
N ARG A 4 -4.67 21.24 -14.17
CA ARG A 4 -4.56 19.78 -14.12
C ARG A 4 -5.87 19.21 -13.58
N LYS A 5 -6.72 18.76 -14.50
CA LYS A 5 -7.86 17.88 -14.25
C LYS A 5 -7.34 16.57 -13.65
N GLY A 6 -8.09 16.02 -12.70
CA GLY A 6 -7.77 14.81 -11.95
C GLY A 6 -7.35 13.66 -12.86
N LEU A 7 -6.23 13.04 -12.49
CA LEU A 7 -5.75 11.82 -13.14
C LEU A 7 -6.64 10.65 -12.68
N PRO A 8 -7.22 9.88 -13.62
CA PRO A 8 -8.02 8.71 -13.27
C PRO A 8 -7.14 7.65 -12.59
N TYR A 9 -7.77 6.85 -11.72
CA TYR A 9 -7.29 5.72 -10.90
C TYR A 9 -6.53 4.58 -11.65
N LYS A 10 -5.90 4.86 -12.79
CA LYS A 10 -5.34 3.89 -13.73
C LYS A 10 -3.81 3.80 -13.73
N TYR A 11 -3.12 4.49 -12.83
CA TYR A 11 -1.65 4.50 -12.79
C TYR A 11 -1.13 4.39 -11.36
N PHE A 12 -1.32 3.24 -10.71
CA PHE A 12 -0.50 2.85 -9.56
C PHE A 12 -0.31 1.33 -9.51
N ALA A 13 0.46 0.83 -10.48
CA ALA A 13 1.04 -0.50 -10.43
C ALA A 13 2.43 -0.43 -11.08
N SER A 14 3.38 0.07 -10.30
CA SER A 14 4.81 0.00 -10.57
C SER A 14 5.42 -0.29 -9.20
N LYS A 15 6.07 -1.44 -8.93
CA LYS A 15 7.18 -1.96 -9.72
C LYS A 15 7.58 -3.39 -9.28
N TYR A 16 6.69 -4.34 -9.01
CA TYR A 16 7.11 -5.75 -8.82
C TYR A 16 6.04 -6.71 -9.35
N ASN A 17 6.44 -7.51 -10.35
CA ASN A 17 5.66 -8.42 -11.20
C ASN A 17 4.48 -7.83 -12.01
N CYS A 18 4.76 -7.63 -13.30
CA CYS A 18 3.82 -7.39 -14.38
C CYS A 18 2.64 -8.39 -14.35
N LEU A 19 1.42 -8.00 -13.92
CA LEU A 19 0.14 -8.67 -14.25
C LEU A 19 -1.11 -7.76 -14.15
N LEU A 20 -0.99 -6.45 -14.38
CA LEU A 20 -2.18 -5.61 -14.64
C LEU A 20 -2.11 -5.04 -16.06
N GLN A 21 -2.02 -5.94 -17.05
CA GLN A 21 -2.42 -5.61 -18.41
C GLN A 21 -3.94 -5.69 -18.50
N LYS A 22 -4.51 -4.60 -18.97
CA LYS A 22 -5.90 -4.43 -19.39
C LYS A 22 -6.41 -5.69 -20.14
N TRP A 23 -7.47 -6.29 -19.63
CA TRP A 23 -8.03 -7.58 -20.03
C TRP A 23 -9.00 -7.43 -21.21
N ASP A 24 -8.49 -7.24 -22.43
CA ASP A 24 -9.30 -7.22 -23.66
C ASP A 24 -8.72 -8.13 -24.77
N ALA A 25 -8.18 -9.30 -24.43
CA ALA A 25 -7.73 -10.30 -25.41
C ALA A 25 -7.66 -11.72 -24.82
N PRO A 26 -7.77 -12.80 -25.63
CA PRO A 26 -7.90 -14.20 -25.19
C PRO A 26 -6.60 -14.82 -24.66
N ASN A 27 -5.74 -14.01 -24.04
CA ASN A 27 -4.50 -14.43 -23.39
C ASN A 27 -4.75 -14.57 -21.90
N SER A 28 -5.40 -15.67 -21.51
CA SER A 28 -5.46 -16.10 -20.11
C SER A 28 -4.04 -16.31 -19.59
N GLN A 29 -3.51 -15.33 -18.86
CA GLN A 29 -2.23 -15.48 -18.16
C GLN A 29 -2.44 -16.36 -16.93
N VAL A 30 -1.64 -17.41 -16.82
CA VAL A 30 -1.63 -18.27 -15.63
C VAL A 30 -1.04 -17.44 -14.49
N LEU A 31 -1.85 -17.22 -13.45
CA LEU A 31 -1.39 -16.54 -12.25
C LEU A 31 -0.39 -17.42 -11.49
N ALA A 32 0.74 -16.85 -11.12
CA ALA A 32 1.70 -17.51 -10.24
C ALA A 32 1.07 -17.72 -8.85
N LYS A 33 1.42 -18.84 -8.21
CA LYS A 33 0.97 -19.20 -6.86
C LYS A 33 2.18 -19.28 -5.92
N PRO A 34 2.23 -18.51 -4.82
CA PRO A 34 1.24 -17.51 -4.41
C PRO A 34 1.30 -16.25 -5.29
N LEU A 35 0.15 -15.58 -5.43
CA LEU A 35 0.02 -14.27 -6.05
C LEU A 35 0.48 -13.20 -5.06
N ILE A 36 1.54 -12.49 -5.40
CA ILE A 36 2.05 -11.37 -4.60
C ILE A 36 1.36 -10.08 -5.04
N CYS A 37 0.64 -9.45 -4.12
CA CYS A 37 -0.14 -8.24 -4.36
C CYS A 37 0.47 -7.09 -3.56
N LEU A 38 1.16 -6.17 -4.24
CA LEU A 38 1.74 -4.97 -3.62
C LEU A 38 0.77 -3.79 -3.77
N GLY A 39 0.19 -3.32 -2.67
CA GLY A 39 -0.80 -2.24 -2.66
C GLY A 39 -0.30 -0.98 -1.96
N ASP A 40 -0.87 0.17 -2.30
CA ASP A 40 -0.50 1.50 -1.76
C ASP A 40 -1.27 1.88 -0.48
N GLY A 41 -2.19 1.02 -0.02
CA GLY A 41 -3.05 1.29 1.12
C GLY A 41 -4.41 1.88 0.76
N HIS A 42 -4.68 2.20 -0.51
CA HIS A 42 -5.96 2.73 -0.96
C HIS A 42 -6.99 1.61 -1.18
N ASP A 43 -8.22 1.81 -0.71
CA ASP A 43 -9.31 0.83 -0.79
C ASP A 43 -9.53 0.27 -2.20
N GLY A 44 -9.41 1.13 -3.22
CA GLY A 44 -9.55 0.73 -4.63
C GLY A 44 -8.58 -0.37 -5.06
N ILE A 45 -7.33 -0.35 -4.57
CA ILE A 45 -6.32 -1.37 -4.89
C ILE A 45 -6.63 -2.69 -4.17
N TRP A 46 -7.02 -2.62 -2.89
CA TRP A 46 -7.42 -3.81 -2.14
C TRP A 46 -8.70 -4.46 -2.69
N ASN A 47 -9.65 -3.65 -3.17
CA ASN A 47 -10.85 -4.14 -3.84
C ASN A 47 -10.50 -4.93 -5.09
N LEU A 48 -9.55 -4.42 -5.89
CA LEU A 48 -9.06 -5.10 -7.08
C LEU A 48 -8.39 -6.45 -6.73
N PHE A 49 -7.56 -6.51 -5.68
CA PHE A 49 -6.95 -7.78 -5.27
C PHE A 49 -7.98 -8.82 -4.83
N ARG A 50 -9.11 -8.41 -4.25
CA ARG A 50 -10.20 -9.32 -3.90
C ARG A 50 -10.84 -9.98 -5.13
N GLU A 51 -10.78 -9.34 -6.30
CA GLU A 51 -11.29 -9.87 -7.56
C GLU A 51 -10.28 -10.78 -8.29
N ILE A 52 -9.03 -10.85 -7.82
CA ILE A 52 -7.94 -11.57 -8.49
C ILE A 52 -7.46 -12.73 -7.60
N GLY A 53 -7.65 -13.96 -8.08
CA GLY A 53 -7.22 -15.17 -7.38
C GLY A 53 -7.98 -15.45 -6.08
N GLU A 54 -7.68 -16.57 -5.43
CA GLU A 54 -8.27 -16.93 -4.13
C GLU A 54 -7.52 -16.27 -2.97
N LYS A 55 -8.22 -15.94 -1.89
CA LYS A 55 -7.62 -15.27 -0.72
C LYS A 55 -6.43 -16.04 -0.13
N GLN A 56 -6.51 -17.36 -0.12
CA GLN A 56 -5.47 -18.25 0.40
C GLN A 56 -4.24 -18.31 -0.52
N GLU A 57 -4.41 -17.95 -1.78
CA GLU A 57 -3.34 -17.93 -2.78
C GLU A 57 -2.70 -16.54 -2.89
N ARG A 58 -3.17 -15.54 -2.13
CA ARG A 58 -2.65 -14.17 -2.15
C ARG A 58 -1.77 -13.86 -0.96
N ILE A 59 -0.68 -13.15 -1.21
CA ILE A 59 0.11 -12.45 -0.21
C ILE A 59 -0.02 -10.96 -0.49
N GLU A 60 -0.77 -10.27 0.35
CA GLU A 60 -1.06 -8.84 0.26
C GLU A 60 -0.01 -8.05 1.08
N ILE A 61 0.75 -7.20 0.41
CA ILE A 61 1.87 -6.43 0.99
C ILE A 61 1.56 -4.94 0.82
N LEU A 62 1.66 -4.19 1.90
CA LEU A 62 1.58 -2.73 1.86
C LEU A 62 2.93 -2.15 1.40
N ASP A 63 2.88 -1.27 0.40
CA ASP A 63 4.06 -0.62 -0.15
C ASP A 63 4.72 0.30 0.88
N TRP A 64 6.01 0.06 1.11
CA TRP A 64 6.80 0.79 2.09
C TRP A 64 6.89 2.28 1.77
N TYR A 65 7.04 2.65 0.51
CA TYR A 65 7.19 4.07 0.14
C TYR A 65 5.93 4.86 0.49
N HIS A 66 4.75 4.34 0.12
CA HIS A 66 3.47 4.99 0.45
C HIS A 66 3.19 5.02 1.95
N LEU A 67 3.54 3.94 2.65
CA LEU A 67 3.41 3.88 4.10
C LEU A 67 4.25 4.97 4.78
N ILE A 68 5.51 5.10 4.39
CA ILE A 68 6.42 6.11 4.96
C ILE A 68 6.00 7.53 4.57
N GLU A 69 5.58 7.76 3.33
CA GLU A 69 5.03 9.06 2.90
C GLU A 69 3.85 9.48 3.78
N ASN A 70 2.90 8.56 4.03
CA ASN A 70 1.75 8.83 4.89
C ASN A 70 2.15 9.01 6.36
N LEU A 71 3.15 8.27 6.85
CA LEU A 71 3.67 8.45 8.20
C LEU A 71 4.24 9.86 8.41
N TYR A 72 4.97 10.40 7.42
CA TYR A 72 5.47 11.79 7.50
C TYR A 72 4.34 12.82 7.45
N LYS A 73 3.23 12.54 6.74
CA LYS A 73 2.03 13.42 6.73
C LYS A 73 1.32 13.48 8.08
N VAL A 74 1.35 12.41 8.88
CA VAL A 74 0.79 12.41 10.25
C VAL A 74 1.50 13.44 11.15
N GLY A 75 2.77 13.74 10.88
CA GLY A 75 3.57 14.69 11.65
C GLY A 75 4.04 14.13 13.00
N GLY A 76 4.43 15.02 13.91
CA GLY A 76 5.05 14.67 15.19
C GLY A 76 6.58 14.80 15.17
N SER A 77 7.24 14.41 16.27
CA SER A 77 8.70 14.50 16.34
C SER A 77 9.35 13.45 15.44
N PHE A 78 10.50 13.80 14.84
CA PHE A 78 11.30 12.84 14.06
C PHE A 78 11.63 11.57 14.85
N GLN A 79 11.88 11.69 16.15
CA GLN A 79 12.14 10.55 17.03
C GLN A 79 10.98 9.54 17.05
N ARG A 80 9.72 10.02 17.10
CA ARG A 80 8.53 9.15 17.08
C ARG A 80 8.32 8.52 15.70
N ILE A 81 8.58 9.26 14.62
CA ILE A 81 8.53 8.72 13.26
C ILE A 81 9.54 7.57 13.10
N GLU A 82 10.79 7.75 13.57
CA GLU A 82 11.80 6.70 13.54
C GLU A 82 11.44 5.50 14.42
N GLU A 83 10.80 5.72 15.57
CA GLU A 83 10.30 4.64 16.43
C GLU A 83 9.23 3.79 15.70
N VAL A 84 8.27 4.43 15.02
CA VAL A 84 7.28 3.73 14.19
C VAL A 84 7.96 2.95 13.06
N LYS A 85 8.92 3.57 12.35
CA LYS A 85 9.69 2.90 11.30
C LYS A 85 10.43 1.66 11.81
N CYS A 86 11.02 1.75 13.01
CA CYS A 86 11.71 0.63 13.64
C CYS A 86 10.77 -0.54 13.94
N PHE A 87 9.59 -0.26 14.50
CA PHE A 87 8.58 -1.28 14.75
C PHE A 87 8.10 -1.95 13.45
N LEU A 88 7.79 -1.15 12.42
CA LEU A 88 7.39 -1.67 11.11
C LEU A 88 8.47 -2.55 10.48
N TRP A 89 9.75 -2.14 10.56
CA TRP A 89 10.87 -2.91 10.02
C TRP A 89 11.04 -4.29 10.70
N LYS A 90 10.72 -4.38 12.00
CA LYS A 90 10.76 -5.63 12.76
C LYS A 90 9.50 -6.49 12.60
N GLY A 91 8.47 -5.99 11.91
CA GLY A 91 7.17 -6.64 11.83
C GLY A 91 6.32 -6.49 13.09
N GLU A 92 6.66 -5.58 14.00
CA GLU A 92 5.93 -5.32 15.25
C GLU A 92 4.72 -4.38 14.99
N VAL A 93 3.72 -4.89 14.25
CA VAL A 93 2.58 -4.09 13.74
C VAL A 93 1.79 -3.40 14.85
N GLU A 94 1.46 -4.11 15.93
CA GLU A 94 0.68 -3.54 17.04
C GLU A 94 1.43 -2.42 17.77
N ALA A 95 2.76 -2.57 17.93
CA ALA A 95 3.60 -1.54 18.53
C ALA A 95 3.67 -0.29 17.63
N ALA A 96 3.80 -0.48 16.31
CA ALA A 96 3.76 0.60 15.33
C ALA A 96 2.42 1.36 15.39
N ILE A 97 1.28 0.65 15.40
CA ILE A 97 -0.06 1.25 15.49
C ILE A 97 -0.24 2.02 16.80
N SER A 98 0.16 1.43 17.93
CA SER A 98 0.09 2.09 19.24
C SER A 98 0.93 3.36 19.27
N CYS A 99 2.14 3.34 18.73
CA CYS A 99 3.00 4.51 18.64
C CYS A 99 2.40 5.60 17.73
N ALA A 100 1.94 5.24 16.53
CA ALA A 100 1.30 6.17 15.59
C ALA A 100 0.04 6.84 16.17
N ARG A 101 -0.80 6.10 16.91
CA ARG A 101 -1.98 6.66 17.60
C ARG A 101 -1.61 7.75 18.63
N ARG A 102 -0.47 7.60 19.31
CA ARG A 102 0.04 8.61 20.26
C ARG A 102 0.60 9.86 19.57
N MET A 103 0.95 9.76 18.28
CA MET A 103 1.38 10.93 17.48
C MET A 103 0.21 11.83 17.16
N VAL A 104 -0.91 11.25 16.70
CA VAL A 104 -2.14 12.00 16.33
C VAL A 104 -2.72 12.76 17.52
N ARG A 105 -2.79 12.13 18.70
CA ARG A 105 -3.36 12.74 19.92
C ARG A 105 -2.54 13.88 20.52
N ALA A 106 -1.25 13.98 20.18
CA ALA A 106 -0.36 15.02 20.70
C ALA A 106 -0.38 16.30 19.84
N ALA A 107 -1.04 16.26 18.68
CA ALA A 107 -1.19 17.39 17.76
C ALA A 107 -2.58 18.07 17.85
N SER A 108 -3.42 17.64 18.80
CA SER A 108 -4.76 18.19 19.12
C SER A 108 -4.70 18.97 20.42
#